data_AF-A0A0J9BGH4-F1
#
_entry.id   AF-A0A0J9BGH4-F1
#
_cell.length_a   1.000
_cell.length_b   1.000
_cell.length_c   1.000
_cell.angle_alpha   90.00
_cell.angle_beta   90.00
_cell.angle_gamma   90.00
#
_symmetry.space_group_name_H-M   'P 1'
#
loop_
_entity.id
_entity.type
_entity.pdbx_description
1 polymer ?
#
loop_
_entity_poly.entity_id
_entity_poly.type
_entity_poly.pdbx_seq_one_letter_code
_entity_poly.pdbx_strand_id
1 'polypeptide(L)'
;MAINDVECCDFYQVHEDVVKAVNNKMPEEDELYDLAEIFKVFGDSTRIKILYVLFESEMCVCDIAQLLNMNQSAISHQLRILKQNRLVKSRREGKAVFYSLADGHVRTIINQGMEHIQE
;
A
#
# COMPACT_ATOMS: atom_id res chain seq x y z
N MET A 1 11.65 16.92 -16.41
CA MET A 1 10.49 17.80 -16.70
C MET A 1 10.07 18.42 -15.38
N ALA A 2 10.07 19.76 -15.34
CA ALA A 2 9.64 20.69 -14.29
C ALA A 2 9.98 20.35 -12.81
N ILE A 3 11.05 20.98 -12.30
CA ILE A 3 11.33 21.16 -10.85
C ILE A 3 10.81 22.54 -10.36
N ASN A 4 10.01 23.26 -11.17
CA ASN A 4 9.78 24.70 -11.00
C ASN A 4 8.42 25.12 -10.40
N ASP A 5 7.65 24.22 -9.78
CA ASP A 5 6.37 24.55 -9.12
C ASP A 5 6.42 24.42 -7.58
N VAL A 6 7.61 24.38 -6.99
CA VAL A 6 7.75 24.31 -5.52
C VAL A 6 7.87 25.72 -4.95
N GLU A 7 6.91 26.14 -4.12
CA GLU A 7 7.01 27.36 -3.32
C GLU A 7 8.26 27.29 -2.44
N CYS A 8 9.16 28.25 -2.61
CA CYS A 8 10.45 28.31 -1.91
C CYS A 8 10.53 29.57 -1.05
N CYS A 9 11.40 29.56 -0.04
CA CYS A 9 11.69 30.76 0.74
C CYS A 9 12.33 31.85 -0.14
N ASP A 10 11.89 33.10 0.02
CA ASP A 10 12.46 34.26 -0.69
C ASP A 10 13.94 34.52 -0.32
N PHE A 11 14.40 33.97 0.80
CA PHE A 11 15.78 34.03 1.27
C PHE A 11 16.13 32.77 2.06
N TYR A 12 17.42 32.42 2.10
CA TYR A 12 17.91 31.25 2.84
C TYR A 12 17.96 31.56 4.34
N GLN A 13 17.02 31.01 5.11
CA GLN A 13 17.03 31.02 6.56
C GLN A 13 16.73 29.61 7.09
N VAL A 14 17.64 29.08 7.92
CA VAL A 14 17.43 27.82 8.64
C VAL A 14 16.88 28.13 10.02
N HIS A 15 15.72 27.57 10.33
CA HIS A 15 15.10 27.66 11.66
C HIS A 15 15.65 26.54 12.56
N GLU A 16 16.81 26.79 13.17
CA GLU A 16 17.59 25.83 13.99
C GLU A 16 16.79 25.13 15.10
N ASP A 17 15.91 25.87 15.76
CA ASP A 17 15.01 25.37 16.79
C ASP A 17 14.02 24.35 16.23
N VAL A 18 13.44 24.63 15.05
CA VAL A 18 12.55 23.71 14.33
C VAL A 18 13.32 22.47 13.85
N VAL A 19 14.48 22.67 13.23
CA VAL A 19 15.31 21.57 12.71
C VAL A 19 15.69 20.60 13.84
N LYS A 20 16.15 21.11 14.99
CA LYS A 20 16.48 20.27 16.15
C LYS A 20 15.26 19.54 16.70
N ALA A 21 14.12 20.21 16.79
CA ALA A 21 12.89 19.61 17.31
C ALA A 21 12.40 18.45 16.41
N VAL A 22 12.50 18.59 15.09
CA VAL A 22 12.14 17.53 14.13
C VAL A 22 13.18 16.42 14.15
N ASN A 23 14.47 16.74 14.10
CA ASN A 23 15.55 15.75 14.11
C ASN A 23 15.48 14.82 15.33
N ASN A 24 15.08 15.32 16.49
CA ASN A 24 14.90 14.52 17.70
C ASN A 24 13.70 13.56 17.66
N LYS A 25 12.78 13.71 16.70
CA LYS A 25 11.60 12.86 16.50
C LYS A 25 11.66 12.06 15.20
N MET A 26 12.69 12.27 14.38
CA MET A 26 12.84 11.54 13.13
C MET A 26 13.02 10.05 13.43
N PRO A 27 12.26 9.16 12.77
CA PRO A 27 12.56 7.74 12.79
C PRO A 27 13.95 7.45 12.21
N GLU A 28 14.49 6.29 12.52
CA GLU A 28 15.73 5.81 11.89
C GLU A 28 15.55 5.66 10.37
N GLU A 29 16.63 5.86 9.61
CA GLU A 29 16.59 5.81 8.14
C GLU A 29 16.04 4.47 7.62
N ASP A 30 16.42 3.36 8.27
CA ASP A 30 15.93 2.02 7.93
C ASP A 30 14.41 1.87 8.13
N GLU A 31 13.83 2.51 9.16
CA GLU A 31 12.38 2.46 9.39
C GLU A 31 11.62 3.21 8.28
N LEU A 32 12.16 4.35 7.82
CA LEU A 32 11.61 5.11 6.72
C LEU A 32 11.75 4.37 5.38
N TYR A 33 12.86 3.66 5.19
CA TYR A 33 13.08 2.81 4.02
C TYR A 33 12.06 1.67 3.96
N ASP A 34 11.85 0.97 5.08
CA ASP A 34 10.85 -0.11 5.18
C ASP A 34 9.43 0.42 4.90
N LEU A 35 9.09 1.60 5.42
CA LEU A 35 7.81 2.26 5.15
C LEU A 35 7.66 2.58 3.65
N ALA A 36 8.72 3.08 2.99
CA ALA A 36 8.70 3.38 1.57
C ALA A 36 8.50 2.12 0.71
N GLU A 37 9.16 1.00 1.05
CA GLU A 37 8.96 -0.25 0.33
C GLU A 37 7.53 -0.79 0.50
N ILE A 38 6.89 -0.60 1.65
CA ILE A 38 5.46 -0.87 1.83
C ILE A 38 4.62 -0.01 0.87
N PHE A 39 4.83 1.31 0.83
CA PHE A 39 4.05 2.20 -0.04
C PHE A 39 4.27 1.94 -1.53
N LYS A 40 5.47 1.52 -1.93
CA LYS A 40 5.76 1.06 -3.29
C LYS A 40 4.93 -0.17 -3.68
N VAL A 41 4.48 -0.97 -2.72
CA VAL A 41 3.52 -2.05 -2.99
C VAL A 41 2.12 -1.50 -3.28
N PHE A 42 1.68 -0.51 -2.50
CA PHE A 42 0.41 0.20 -2.73
C PHE A 42 0.41 1.05 -4.01
N GLY A 43 1.57 1.48 -4.52
CA GLY A 43 1.68 2.29 -5.74
C GLY A 43 1.30 1.60 -7.06
N ASP A 44 0.99 0.30 -7.07
CA ASP A 44 0.57 -0.42 -8.28
C ASP A 44 -0.96 -0.58 -8.35
N SER A 45 -1.54 -0.16 -9.47
CA SER A 45 -2.99 -0.16 -9.68
C SER A 45 -3.63 -1.55 -9.65
N THR A 46 -2.93 -2.60 -10.07
CA THR A 46 -3.47 -3.97 -10.05
C THR A 46 -3.52 -4.50 -8.61
N ARG A 47 -2.47 -4.25 -7.83
CA ARG A 47 -2.42 -4.61 -6.41
C ARG A 47 -3.48 -3.87 -5.60
N ILE A 48 -3.71 -2.58 -5.86
CA ILE A 48 -4.81 -1.82 -5.24
C ILE A 48 -6.17 -2.44 -5.57
N LYS A 49 -6.43 -2.80 -6.83
CA LYS A 49 -7.68 -3.49 -7.21
C LYS A 49 -7.88 -4.80 -6.44
N ILE A 50 -6.84 -5.64 -6.34
CA ILE A 50 -6.91 -6.90 -5.59
C ILE A 50 -7.17 -6.63 -4.10
N LEU A 51 -6.44 -5.69 -3.51
CA LEU A 51 -6.61 -5.32 -2.11
C LEU A 51 -8.02 -4.78 -1.82
N TYR A 52 -8.59 -3.99 -2.73
CA TYR A 52 -9.96 -3.50 -2.62
C TYR A 52 -10.99 -4.64 -2.74
N VAL A 53 -10.80 -5.58 -3.66
CA VAL A 53 -11.64 -6.80 -3.73
C VAL A 53 -11.61 -7.56 -2.40
N LEU A 54 -10.42 -7.71 -1.81
CA LEU A 54 -10.21 -8.40 -0.54
C LEU A 54 -10.66 -7.61 0.69
N PHE A 55 -10.83 -6.29 0.55
CA PHE A 55 -11.43 -5.42 1.55
C PHE A 55 -12.94 -5.71 1.69
N GLU A 56 -13.62 -5.96 0.57
CA GLU A 56 -15.05 -6.28 0.53
C GLU A 56 -15.34 -7.71 0.99
N SER A 57 -14.54 -8.70 0.54
CA SER A 57 -14.72 -10.11 0.93
C SER A 57 -13.45 -10.90 0.71
N GLU A 58 -13.25 -11.96 1.50
CA GLU A 58 -12.28 -12.98 1.14
C GLU A 58 -12.69 -13.69 -0.17
N MET A 59 -11.73 -14.00 -1.03
CA MET A 59 -11.96 -14.58 -2.35
C MET A 59 -10.83 -15.54 -2.76
N CYS A 60 -11.12 -16.53 -3.59
CA CYS A 60 -10.07 -17.38 -4.16
C CYS A 60 -9.48 -16.76 -5.44
N VAL A 61 -8.37 -17.31 -5.91
CA VAL A 61 -7.68 -16.82 -7.12
C VAL A 61 -8.61 -16.79 -8.34
N CYS A 62 -9.47 -17.80 -8.50
CA CYS A 62 -10.40 -17.90 -9.61
C CYS A 62 -11.42 -16.74 -9.60
N ASP A 63 -11.98 -16.44 -8.43
CA ASP A 63 -12.99 -15.40 -8.27
C ASP A 63 -12.40 -14.01 -8.53
N ILE A 64 -11.21 -13.75 -7.98
CA ILE A 64 -10.48 -12.48 -8.20
C ILE A 64 -10.13 -12.31 -9.69
N ALA A 65 -9.67 -13.37 -10.34
CA ALA A 65 -9.36 -13.37 -11.77
C ALA A 65 -10.59 -13.07 -12.62
N GLN A 66 -11.72 -13.70 -12.31
CA GLN A 66 -13.00 -13.46 -12.98
C GLN A 66 -13.47 -12.01 -12.78
N LEU A 67 -13.45 -11.51 -11.54
CA LEU A 67 -13.93 -10.17 -11.19
C LEU A 67 -13.11 -9.07 -11.84
N LEU A 68 -11.78 -9.21 -11.87
CA LEU A 68 -10.87 -8.22 -12.46
C LEU A 68 -10.67 -8.40 -13.96
N ASN A 69 -11.30 -9.41 -14.58
CA ASN A 69 -11.11 -9.79 -15.97
C ASN A 69 -9.62 -9.99 -16.33
N MET A 70 -8.91 -10.75 -15.49
CA MET A 70 -7.49 -11.08 -15.64
C MET A 70 -7.29 -12.59 -15.62
N ASN A 71 -6.16 -13.07 -16.15
CA ASN A 71 -5.84 -14.49 -16.05
C ASN A 71 -5.36 -14.86 -14.64
N GLN A 72 -5.59 -16.12 -14.25
CA GLN A 72 -5.26 -16.62 -12.91
C GLN A 72 -3.75 -16.57 -12.60
N SER A 73 -2.88 -16.70 -13.61
CA SER A 73 -1.43 -16.63 -13.43
C SER A 73 -1.00 -15.22 -12.99
N ALA A 74 -1.55 -14.18 -13.62
CA ALA A 74 -1.31 -12.79 -13.26
C ALA A 74 -1.79 -12.49 -11.83
N ILE A 75 -3.01 -12.91 -11.48
CA ILE A 75 -3.53 -12.75 -10.11
C ILE A 75 -2.68 -13.52 -9.09
N SER A 76 -2.28 -14.75 -9.38
CA SER A 76 -1.43 -15.55 -8.50
C SER A 76 -0.07 -14.88 -8.27
N HIS A 77 0.50 -14.27 -9.30
CA HIS A 77 1.74 -13.51 -9.19
C HIS A 77 1.59 -12.30 -8.26
N GLN A 78 0.53 -11.51 -8.43
CA GLN A 78 0.27 -10.36 -7.57
C GLN A 78 -0.02 -10.76 -6.12
N LEU A 79 -0.83 -11.80 -5.90
CA LEU A 79 -1.11 -12.32 -4.56
C LEU A 79 0.15 -12.85 -3.87
N ARG A 80 1.12 -13.40 -4.62
CA ARG A 80 2.42 -13.79 -4.07
C ARG A 80 3.19 -12.57 -3.56
N ILE A 81 3.26 -11.50 -4.34
CA ILE A 81 3.93 -10.25 -3.95
C ILE A 81 3.23 -9.66 -2.71
N LEU A 82 1.90 -9.55 -2.73
CA LEU A 82 1.12 -9.04 -1.60
C LEU A 82 1.33 -9.87 -0.33
N LYS A 83 1.39 -11.21 -0.46
CA LYS A 83 1.61 -12.11 0.68
C LYS A 83 3.03 -12.01 1.24
N GLN A 84 4.04 -11.86 0.37
CA GLN A 84 5.43 -11.65 0.79
C GLN A 84 5.59 -10.35 1.57
N ASN A 85 4.84 -9.30 1.20
CA ASN A 85 4.80 -8.02 1.90
C ASN A 85 3.78 -7.98 3.05
N ARG A 86 3.26 -9.13 3.47
CA ARG A 86 2.31 -9.26 4.60
C ARG A 86 1.05 -8.40 4.48
N LEU A 87 0.62 -8.06 3.26
CA LEU A 87 -0.62 -7.30 3.03
C LEU A 87 -1.86 -8.20 2.91
N VAL A 88 -1.65 -9.46 2.55
CA VAL A 88 -2.70 -10.48 2.49
C VAL A 88 -2.29 -11.75 3.20
N LYS A 89 -3.27 -12.48 3.70
CA LYS A 89 -3.13 -13.85 4.21
C LYS A 89 -4.00 -14.80 3.40
N SER A 90 -3.82 -16.10 3.64
CA SER A 90 -4.56 -17.13 2.93
C SER A 90 -4.97 -18.26 3.86
N ARG A 91 -6.17 -18.81 3.66
CA ARG A 91 -6.66 -20.02 4.32
C ARG A 91 -7.08 -21.05 3.27
N ARG A 92 -7.01 -22.33 3.62
CA ARG A 92 -7.46 -23.42 2.73
C ARG A 92 -8.80 -23.94 3.20
N GLU A 93 -9.74 -24.11 2.26
CA GLU A 93 -11.04 -24.71 2.50
C GLU A 93 -11.33 -25.73 1.39
N GLY A 94 -11.33 -27.01 1.75
CA GLY A 94 -11.39 -28.11 0.78
C GLY A 94 -10.26 -28.01 -0.25
N LYS A 95 -10.63 -27.88 -1.53
CA LYS A 95 -9.69 -27.77 -2.66
C LYS A 95 -9.33 -26.30 -2.99
N ALA A 96 -9.97 -25.32 -2.36
CA ALA A 96 -9.79 -23.91 -2.64
C ALA A 96 -8.86 -23.24 -1.62
N VAL A 97 -8.16 -22.19 -2.07
CA VAL A 97 -7.39 -21.29 -1.21
C VAL A 97 -8.01 -19.90 -1.31
N PHE A 98 -8.51 -19.41 -0.18
CA PHE A 98 -9.11 -18.10 -0.05
C PHE A 98 -8.08 -17.12 0.50
N TYR A 99 -8.07 -15.91 -0.06
CA TYR A 99 -7.22 -14.81 0.37
C TYR A 99 -8.07 -13.74 1.08
N SER A 100 -7.47 -13.06 2.05
CA SER A 100 -8.06 -11.93 2.77
C SER A 100 -6.97 -10.93 3.14
N LEU A 101 -7.35 -9.70 3.50
CA LEU A 101 -6.40 -8.73 4.05
C LEU A 101 -5.71 -9.31 5.30
N ALA A 102 -4.43 -9.00 5.46
CA ALA A 102 -3.64 -9.55 6.55
C ALA A 102 -4.20 -9.16 7.93
N ASP A 103 -4.52 -7.87 8.11
CA ASP A 103 -4.96 -7.29 9.37
C ASP A 103 -5.79 -6.02 9.19
N GLY A 104 -6.15 -5.38 10.31
CA GLY A 104 -6.90 -4.13 10.33
C GLY A 104 -6.11 -2.90 9.86
N HIS A 105 -4.78 -2.90 9.93
CA HIS A 105 -3.98 -1.77 9.46
C HIS A 105 -4.04 -1.64 7.95
N VAL A 106 -3.91 -2.76 7.22
CA VAL A 106 -4.08 -2.77 5.76
C VAL A 106 -5.46 -2.25 5.36
N ARG A 107 -6.49 -2.64 6.12
CA ARG A 107 -7.87 -2.16 5.90
C ARG A 107 -7.98 -0.64 6.10
N THR A 108 -7.40 -0.11 7.17
CA THR A 108 -7.41 1.32 7.47
C THR A 108 -6.70 2.13 6.38
N ILE A 109 -5.54 1.67 5.88
CA ILE A 109 -4.79 2.36 4.83
C ILE A 109 -5.63 2.49 3.55
N ILE A 110 -6.28 1.41 3.11
CA ILE A 110 -7.12 1.43 1.92
C ILE A 110 -8.32 2.37 2.12
N ASN A 111 -8.98 2.31 3.27
CA ASN A 111 -10.13 3.16 3.56
C ASN A 111 -9.75 4.65 3.59
N GLN A 112 -8.66 5.00 4.27
CA GLN A 112 -8.16 6.38 4.32
C GLN A 112 -7.74 6.89 2.93
N GLY A 113 -7.10 6.04 2.12
CA GLY A 113 -6.77 6.39 0.73
C GLY A 113 -8.01 6.66 -0.13
N MET A 114 -9.09 5.90 0.09
CA MET A 114 -10.37 6.11 -0.61
C MET A 114 -11.09 7.37 -0.14
N GLU A 115 -11.08 7.65 1.17
CA GLU A 115 -11.65 8.90 1.72
C GLU A 115 -10.93 10.12 1.13
N HIS A 116 -9.59 10.10 1.09
CA HIS A 116 -8.80 11.23 0.59
C HIS A 116 -9.04 11.57 -0.90
N ILE A 117 -9.27 10.58 -1.76
CA ILE A 117 -9.55 10.85 -3.19
C ILE A 117 -10.99 11.33 -3.46
N GLN A 118 -11.85 11.32 -2.43
CA GLN A 118 -13.23 11.78 -2.50
C GLN A 118 -13.42 13.19 -1.91
N GLU A 119 -12.37 13.76 -1.30
CA GLU A 119 -12.29 15.16 -0.89
C GLU A 119 -12.19 16.10 -2.10
#